data_AF-I4A0I1-F1
#
_entry.id   AF-I4A0I1-F1
#
_cell.length_a   1.000
_cell.length_b   1.000
_cell.length_c   1.000
_cell.angle_alpha   90.00
_cell.angle_beta   90.00
_cell.angle_gamma   90.00
#
_symmetry.space_group_name_H-M   'P 1'
#
loop_
_entity.id
_entity.type
_entity.pdbx_description
1 polymer ?
#
loop_
_entity_poly.entity_id
_entity_poly.type
_entity_poly.pdbx_seq_one_letter_code
_entity_poly.pdbx_strand_id
1 'polypeptide(L)'
;MKKSILLLSVLAMGASLYAQQDQGRVGINTTKPKATLDISKEGVDDAKGLLIPRLTADEVKTMTDANKVGLDQNSLLLYVTQPFADTKNKTGKYELIDQAGYYYYDAKDNGGKWKRMSESESLWENDASAKVAKLKTLSDGTTERADDKNIFVRDNGYFGIGTKPNTFFHLSTESINYGNDIVFDYYNAEPNDPLTFFISRFNGPKNSPNDISKGDYLFNIYTRGLVNNFMTRLSTLGMRYQGDGTSKLSDFYIGVSGEINDIYIKEDHRVGIGTVTPTEKLDVDGNVRVRGESSDLIGYHKSCKNVGTITYNQKDNNFYGCTSRGWEQLNVN
;
A
#
# COMPACT_ATOMS: atom_id res chain seq x y z
N MET A 1 -2.54 -88.97 -25.79
CA MET A 1 -3.39 -87.76 -25.54
C MET A 1 -3.38 -87.53 -24.03
N LYS A 2 -3.05 -86.39 -23.42
CA LYS A 2 -2.87 -85.01 -23.87
C LYS A 2 -1.97 -84.28 -22.86
N LYS A 3 -0.85 -83.73 -23.35
CA LYS A 3 0.04 -82.79 -22.66
C LYS A 3 -0.57 -81.37 -22.56
N SER A 4 -1.87 -81.26 -22.28
CA SER A 4 -2.62 -80.00 -22.53
C SER A 4 -3.15 -79.30 -21.29
N ILE A 5 -2.83 -79.76 -20.07
CA ILE A 5 -3.41 -79.19 -18.84
C ILE A 5 -2.63 -77.95 -18.34
N LEU A 6 -1.35 -77.78 -18.69
CA LEU A 6 -0.57 -76.62 -18.27
C LEU A 6 -0.79 -75.33 -19.09
N LEU A 7 -1.38 -75.41 -20.29
CA LEU A 7 -1.65 -74.21 -21.10
C LEU A 7 -2.95 -73.49 -20.71
N LEU A 8 -3.92 -74.18 -20.10
CA LEU A 8 -5.21 -73.57 -19.76
C LEU A 8 -5.14 -72.70 -18.50
N SER A 9 -4.25 -73.02 -17.55
CA SER A 9 -4.06 -72.23 -16.33
C SER A 9 -3.32 -70.91 -16.58
N VAL A 10 -2.41 -70.87 -17.57
CA VAL A 10 -1.72 -69.64 -17.98
C VAL A 10 -2.65 -68.71 -18.78
N LEU A 11 -3.59 -69.27 -19.54
CA LEU A 11 -4.59 -68.50 -20.27
C LEU A 11 -5.67 -67.91 -19.34
N ALA A 12 -5.98 -68.58 -18.22
CA ALA A 12 -6.96 -68.11 -17.23
C ALA A 12 -6.43 -66.96 -16.34
N MET A 13 -5.10 -66.83 -16.16
CA MET A 13 -4.49 -65.70 -15.46
C MET A 13 -4.42 -64.42 -16.32
N GLY A 14 -4.60 -64.54 -17.64
CA GLY A 14 -4.66 -63.38 -18.55
C GLY A 14 -5.99 -62.61 -18.52
N ALA A 15 -7.03 -63.16 -17.90
CA ALA A 15 -8.39 -62.58 -17.93
C ALA A 15 -8.70 -61.61 -16.78
N SER A 16 -7.81 -61.43 -15.80
CA SER A 16 -7.98 -60.48 -14.69
C SER A 16 -7.20 -59.17 -14.86
N LEU A 17 -6.66 -58.89 -16.04
CA LEU A 17 -6.05 -57.60 -16.39
C LEU A 17 -6.95 -56.83 -17.37
N TYR A 18 -8.10 -56.36 -16.91
CA TYR A 18 -8.88 -55.33 -17.61
C TYR A 18 -8.16 -53.98 -17.48
N ALA A 19 -7.01 -53.85 -18.15
CA ALA A 19 -6.19 -52.63 -18.13
C ALA A 19 -5.86 -52.10 -19.53
N GLN A 20 -6.33 -52.74 -20.61
CA GLN A 20 -6.12 -52.26 -21.98
C GLN A 20 -7.45 -52.17 -22.72
N GLN A 21 -8.13 -51.04 -22.59
CA GLN A 21 -9.18 -50.65 -23.53
C GLN A 21 -8.89 -49.23 -24.03
N ASP A 22 -8.55 -49.19 -25.32
CA ASP A 22 -8.40 -48.03 -26.20
C ASP A 22 -7.01 -47.33 -26.22
N GLN A 23 -6.38 -47.33 -27.40
CA GLN A 23 -5.18 -46.56 -27.75
C GLN A 23 -3.97 -46.67 -26.79
N GLY A 24 -3.73 -47.84 -26.17
CA GLY A 24 -2.57 -48.06 -25.28
C GLY A 24 -2.66 -47.37 -23.91
N ARG A 25 -3.88 -47.05 -23.46
CA ARG A 25 -4.15 -46.40 -22.18
C ARG A 25 -4.58 -47.42 -21.12
N VAL A 26 -4.26 -47.11 -19.86
CA VAL A 26 -4.69 -47.87 -18.67
C VAL A 26 -5.83 -47.14 -17.98
N GLY A 27 -7.01 -47.76 -17.95
CA GLY A 27 -8.15 -47.29 -17.17
C GLY A 27 -8.28 -48.09 -15.87
N ILE A 28 -8.37 -47.40 -14.74
CA ILE A 28 -8.78 -47.99 -13.46
C ILE A 28 -10.14 -47.39 -13.13
N ASN A 29 -11.16 -48.22 -12.92
CA ASN A 29 -12.53 -47.78 -12.63
C ASN A 29 -13.21 -46.96 -13.75
N THR A 30 -12.75 -47.08 -15.00
CA THR A 30 -13.37 -46.49 -16.20
C THR A 30 -13.11 -47.37 -17.42
N THR A 31 -14.12 -47.53 -18.28
CA THR A 31 -14.00 -48.26 -19.55
C THR A 31 -13.66 -47.35 -20.73
N LYS A 32 -13.48 -46.04 -20.49
CA LYS A 32 -13.18 -45.03 -21.51
C LYS A 32 -12.07 -44.08 -21.02
N PRO A 33 -10.82 -44.57 -20.88
CA PRO A 33 -9.71 -43.78 -20.32
C PRO A 33 -9.36 -42.56 -21.19
N LYS A 34 -9.29 -41.38 -20.56
CA LYS A 34 -9.00 -40.10 -21.23
C LYS A 34 -7.52 -39.70 -21.23
N ALA A 35 -6.68 -40.40 -20.48
CA ALA A 35 -5.23 -40.20 -20.40
C ALA A 35 -4.49 -41.55 -20.44
N THR A 36 -3.16 -41.53 -20.54
CA THR A 36 -2.31 -42.76 -20.54
C THR A 36 -2.57 -43.63 -19.31
N LEU A 37 -2.80 -43.01 -18.16
CA LEU A 37 -3.38 -43.63 -16.97
C LEU A 37 -4.57 -42.77 -16.52
N ASP A 38 -5.78 -43.33 -16.53
CA ASP A 38 -7.01 -42.66 -16.08
C ASP A 38 -7.60 -43.44 -14.90
N ILE A 39 -7.66 -42.81 -13.73
CA ILE A 39 -8.23 -43.37 -12.51
C ILE A 39 -9.54 -42.63 -12.22
N SER A 40 -10.67 -43.30 -12.44
CA SER A 40 -11.99 -42.70 -12.31
C SER A 40 -12.64 -42.96 -10.94
N LYS A 41 -13.60 -42.11 -10.58
CA LYS A 41 -14.33 -42.17 -9.29
C LYS A 41 -15.31 -43.36 -9.18
N GLU A 42 -15.66 -44.03 -10.27
CA GLU A 42 -16.77 -45.01 -10.26
C GLU A 42 -16.35 -46.36 -9.67
N GLY A 43 -16.95 -46.77 -8.54
CA GLY A 43 -16.71 -48.07 -7.92
C GLY A 43 -17.24 -48.13 -6.49
N VAL A 44 -17.43 -49.33 -5.94
CA VAL A 44 -18.12 -49.61 -4.66
C VAL A 44 -17.38 -49.24 -3.36
N ASP A 45 -16.10 -48.86 -3.43
CA ASP A 45 -15.28 -48.46 -2.26
C ASP A 45 -15.27 -46.93 -2.05
N ASP A 46 -15.26 -46.42 -0.82
CA ASP A 46 -15.22 -44.98 -0.52
C ASP A 46 -13.81 -44.38 -0.64
N ALA A 47 -12.75 -45.19 -0.49
CA ALA A 47 -11.37 -44.71 -0.60
C ALA A 47 -10.91 -44.65 -2.07
N LYS A 48 -10.85 -43.43 -2.65
CA LYS A 48 -10.40 -43.19 -4.03
C LYS A 48 -9.10 -42.38 -4.05
N GLY A 49 -8.15 -42.77 -4.90
CA GLY A 49 -6.93 -42.00 -5.12
C GLY A 49 -5.76 -42.87 -5.56
N LEU A 50 -4.58 -42.26 -5.66
CA LEU A 50 -3.31 -42.95 -5.92
C LEU A 50 -2.45 -42.88 -4.67
N LEU A 51 -2.12 -44.05 -4.10
CA LEU A 51 -1.11 -44.13 -3.04
C LEU A 51 0.28 -43.97 -3.65
N ILE A 52 0.91 -42.85 -3.32
CA ILE A 52 2.30 -42.54 -3.68
C ILE A 52 3.25 -43.28 -2.73
N PRO A 53 4.41 -43.78 -3.20
CA PRO A 53 5.42 -44.40 -2.34
C PRO A 53 5.77 -43.52 -1.12
N ARG A 54 5.78 -44.14 0.05
CA ARG A 54 6.05 -43.47 1.34
C ARG A 54 7.43 -43.90 1.84
N LEU A 55 8.31 -42.94 2.04
CA LEU A 55 9.68 -43.17 2.46
C LEU A 55 10.05 -42.18 3.58
N THR A 56 10.94 -42.57 4.48
CA THR A 56 11.62 -41.65 5.39
C THR A 56 12.69 -40.85 4.62
N ALA A 57 13.12 -39.69 5.15
CA ALA A 57 14.18 -38.91 4.52
C ALA A 57 15.48 -39.72 4.32
N ASP A 58 15.82 -40.60 5.26
CA ASP A 58 16.98 -41.50 5.17
C ASP A 58 16.86 -42.49 4.01
N GLU A 59 15.68 -43.09 3.79
CA GLU A 59 15.44 -43.99 2.67
C GLU A 59 15.50 -43.26 1.31
N VAL A 60 15.00 -42.02 1.24
CA VAL A 60 15.12 -41.17 0.04
C VAL A 60 16.59 -40.90 -0.27
N LYS A 61 17.39 -40.58 0.76
CA LYS A 61 18.83 -40.38 0.62
C LYS A 61 19.52 -41.65 0.13
N THR A 62 19.28 -42.81 0.75
CA THR A 62 19.86 -44.09 0.33
C THR A 62 19.56 -44.41 -1.14
N MET A 63 18.31 -44.24 -1.57
CA MET A 63 17.91 -44.47 -2.95
C MET A 63 18.61 -43.51 -3.92
N THR A 64 18.70 -42.23 -3.55
CA THR A 64 19.30 -41.19 -4.41
C THR A 64 20.82 -41.36 -4.53
N ASP A 65 21.51 -41.63 -3.42
CA ASP A 65 22.96 -41.85 -3.39
C ASP A 65 23.37 -43.15 -4.09
N ALA A 66 22.48 -44.16 -4.12
CA ALA A 66 22.67 -45.39 -4.89
C ALA A 66 22.50 -45.21 -6.42
N ASN A 67 22.47 -43.96 -6.92
CA ASN A 67 22.25 -43.59 -8.32
C ASN A 67 20.99 -44.20 -8.93
N LYS A 68 19.94 -44.43 -8.13
CA LYS A 68 18.63 -44.93 -8.61
C LYS A 68 17.70 -43.82 -9.08
N VAL A 69 18.07 -42.56 -8.82
CA VAL A 69 17.28 -41.38 -9.19
C VAL A 69 18.20 -40.40 -9.94
N GLY A 70 17.89 -40.17 -11.21
CA GLY A 70 18.65 -39.31 -12.10
C GLY A 70 17.74 -38.62 -13.12
N LEU A 71 18.27 -38.30 -14.30
CA LEU A 71 17.53 -37.62 -15.38
C LEU A 71 16.24 -38.35 -15.77
N ASP A 72 16.28 -39.68 -15.83
CA ASP A 72 15.14 -40.52 -16.21
C ASP A 72 14.03 -40.55 -15.14
N GLN A 73 14.36 -40.20 -13.90
CA GLN A 73 13.42 -40.10 -12.78
C GLN A 73 13.03 -38.65 -12.49
N ASN A 74 13.30 -37.72 -13.41
CA ASN A 74 12.79 -36.36 -13.29
C ASN A 74 11.25 -36.38 -13.18
N SER A 75 10.69 -35.68 -12.20
CA SER A 75 9.26 -35.71 -11.80
C SER A 75 8.83 -36.95 -11.00
N LEU A 76 9.77 -37.75 -10.49
CA LEU A 76 9.45 -38.84 -9.55
C LEU A 76 8.82 -38.26 -8.28
N LEU A 77 7.63 -38.74 -7.92
CA LEU A 77 6.84 -38.27 -6.78
C LEU A 77 6.90 -39.28 -5.62
N LEU A 78 7.13 -38.78 -4.41
CA LEU A 78 7.08 -39.56 -3.17
C LEU A 78 6.42 -38.77 -2.04
N TYR A 79 6.01 -39.46 -0.98
CA TYR A 79 5.61 -38.86 0.29
C TYR A 79 6.69 -39.15 1.33
N VAL A 80 7.34 -38.11 1.85
CA VAL A 80 8.26 -38.23 2.97
C VAL A 80 7.46 -38.33 4.27
N THR A 81 7.63 -39.40 5.03
CA THR A 81 6.88 -39.64 6.27
C THR A 81 7.45 -38.92 7.48
N GLN A 82 8.77 -38.68 7.49
CA GLN A 82 9.48 -37.98 8.55
C GLN A 82 10.79 -37.38 8.03
N PRO A 83 11.23 -36.21 8.52
CA PRO A 83 12.50 -35.59 8.15
C PRO A 83 13.70 -36.40 8.68
N PHE A 84 14.93 -36.01 8.29
CA PHE A 84 16.15 -36.65 8.78
C PHE A 84 16.24 -36.59 10.30
N ALA A 85 16.58 -37.72 10.93
CA ALA A 85 16.85 -37.76 12.37
C ALA A 85 18.13 -36.96 12.73
N ASP A 86 19.15 -37.00 11.88
CA ASP A 86 20.34 -36.15 11.96
C ASP A 86 20.25 -35.01 10.94
N THR A 87 20.11 -33.77 11.43
CA THR A 87 19.97 -32.58 10.60
C THR A 87 21.20 -32.32 9.71
N LYS A 88 22.37 -32.89 10.01
CA LYS A 88 23.56 -32.80 9.15
C LYS A 88 23.38 -33.49 7.79
N ASN A 89 22.47 -34.46 7.70
CA ASN A 89 22.16 -35.16 6.45
C ASN A 89 21.30 -34.32 5.50
N LYS A 90 20.67 -33.25 6.00
CA LYS A 90 19.85 -32.31 5.22
C LYS A 90 20.74 -31.33 4.44
N THR A 91 21.45 -31.85 3.44
CA THR A 91 22.39 -31.09 2.60
C THR A 91 22.28 -31.51 1.13
N GLY A 92 22.68 -30.64 0.21
CA GLY A 92 22.72 -30.93 -1.23
C GLY A 92 21.35 -31.32 -1.80
N LYS A 93 21.25 -32.54 -2.38
CA LYS A 93 20.05 -33.02 -3.05
C LYS A 93 18.81 -33.16 -2.14
N TYR A 94 19.03 -33.17 -0.82
CA TYR A 94 18.01 -33.46 0.20
C TYR A 94 17.70 -32.25 1.09
N GLU A 95 18.32 -31.10 0.84
CA GLU A 95 18.30 -29.97 1.78
C GLU A 95 16.91 -29.37 2.00
N LEU A 96 15.95 -29.63 1.10
CA LEU A 96 14.57 -29.14 1.23
C LEU A 96 13.65 -30.15 1.93
N ILE A 97 14.15 -31.34 2.31
CA ILE A 97 13.40 -32.32 3.09
C ILE A 97 13.45 -31.92 4.56
N ASP A 98 12.55 -31.03 4.95
CA ASP A 98 12.51 -30.39 6.27
C ASP A 98 11.38 -30.89 7.17
N GLN A 99 10.35 -31.51 6.60
CA GLN A 99 9.23 -32.12 7.31
C GLN A 99 8.54 -33.20 6.47
N ALA A 100 7.53 -33.85 7.05
CA ALA A 100 6.69 -34.77 6.31
C ALA A 100 5.89 -34.04 5.21
N GLY A 101 5.73 -34.66 4.04
CA GLY A 101 5.00 -34.07 2.92
C GLY A 101 5.27 -34.73 1.58
N TYR A 102 4.62 -34.23 0.53
CA TYR A 102 4.88 -34.66 -0.84
C TYR A 102 6.15 -34.00 -1.38
N TYR A 103 6.99 -34.78 -2.05
CA TYR A 103 8.21 -34.31 -2.69
C TYR A 103 8.33 -34.87 -4.10
N TYR A 104 8.81 -34.05 -5.03
CA TYR A 104 9.16 -34.49 -6.37
C TYR A 104 10.65 -34.30 -6.62
N TYR A 105 11.22 -35.17 -7.45
CA TYR A 105 12.61 -35.04 -7.88
C TYR A 105 12.70 -34.11 -9.10
N ASP A 106 13.47 -33.05 -8.99
CA ASP A 106 13.84 -32.15 -10.07
C ASP A 106 15.29 -32.47 -10.48
N ALA A 107 15.45 -33.20 -11.58
CA ALA A 107 16.77 -33.59 -12.09
C ALA A 107 17.55 -32.42 -12.70
N LYS A 108 16.88 -31.28 -12.99
CA LYS A 108 17.48 -30.12 -13.66
C LYS A 108 18.03 -29.09 -12.67
N ASP A 109 17.51 -29.05 -11.45
CA ASP A 109 17.98 -28.14 -10.41
C ASP A 109 19.29 -28.66 -9.77
N ASN A 110 20.39 -27.93 -9.94
CA ASN A 110 21.69 -28.16 -9.29
C ASN A 110 22.19 -29.63 -9.30
N GLY A 111 22.00 -30.37 -10.39
CA GLY A 111 22.44 -31.78 -10.49
C GLY A 111 21.52 -32.79 -9.80
N GLY A 112 20.28 -32.37 -9.50
CA GLY A 112 19.21 -33.22 -8.96
C GLY A 112 18.83 -32.84 -7.54
N LYS A 113 17.55 -32.53 -7.31
CA LYS A 113 17.07 -32.07 -6.00
C LYS A 113 15.66 -32.54 -5.68
N TRP A 114 15.44 -32.96 -4.44
CA TRP A 114 14.11 -33.22 -3.91
C TRP A 114 13.46 -31.91 -3.49
N LYS A 115 12.37 -31.54 -4.15
CA LYS A 115 11.59 -30.34 -3.87
C LYS A 115 10.28 -30.71 -3.23
N ARG A 116 9.95 -30.03 -2.14
CA ARG A 116 8.66 -30.18 -1.51
C ARG A 116 7.58 -29.62 -2.43
N MET A 117 6.49 -30.35 -2.58
CA MET A 117 5.23 -29.78 -3.02
C MET A 117 4.62 -29.06 -1.82
N SER A 118 5.09 -27.86 -1.53
CA SER A 118 4.45 -26.96 -0.58
C SER A 118 3.90 -25.75 -1.31
N GLU A 119 2.76 -25.27 -0.84
CA GLU A 119 2.36 -23.90 -1.08
C GLU A 119 3.42 -23.02 -0.41
N SER A 120 4.03 -22.09 -1.15
CA SER A 120 4.85 -21.06 -0.52
C SER A 120 3.95 -20.31 0.47
N GLU A 121 4.31 -20.28 1.75
CA GLU A 121 3.53 -19.49 2.71
C GLU A 121 3.56 -18.03 2.28
N SER A 122 2.37 -17.46 2.06
CA SER A 122 2.21 -16.04 1.74
C SER A 122 2.73 -15.19 2.90
N LEU A 123 3.49 -14.13 2.59
CA LEU A 123 3.84 -13.10 3.58
C LEU A 123 2.62 -12.33 4.09
N TRP A 124 1.52 -12.38 3.33
CA TRP A 124 0.25 -11.78 3.67
C TRP A 124 -0.69 -12.82 4.27
N GLU A 125 -1.36 -12.44 5.35
CA GLU A 125 -2.47 -13.19 5.91
C GLU A 125 -3.80 -12.46 5.72
N ASN A 126 -4.86 -13.24 5.54
CA ASN A 126 -6.23 -12.74 5.49
C ASN A 126 -6.86 -12.81 6.88
N ASP A 127 -7.00 -11.66 7.54
CA ASP A 127 -7.78 -11.54 8.78
C ASP A 127 -9.24 -11.28 8.41
N ALA A 128 -9.97 -12.37 8.19
CA ALA A 128 -11.39 -12.33 7.84
C ALA A 128 -12.26 -11.69 8.93
N SER A 129 -11.82 -11.72 10.19
CA SER A 129 -12.56 -11.11 11.32
C SER A 129 -12.47 -9.59 11.27
N ALA A 130 -11.27 -9.05 11.00
CA ALA A 130 -11.06 -7.62 10.85
C ALA A 130 -11.33 -7.08 9.44
N LYS A 131 -11.56 -7.98 8.46
CA LYS A 131 -11.75 -7.68 7.03
C LYS A 131 -10.56 -6.92 6.44
N VAL A 132 -9.35 -7.43 6.71
CA VAL A 132 -8.09 -6.87 6.23
C VAL A 132 -7.14 -7.96 5.77
N ALA A 133 -6.36 -7.67 4.75
CA ALA A 133 -5.08 -8.33 4.51
C ALA A 133 -3.95 -7.57 5.22
N LYS A 134 -3.05 -8.28 5.89
CA LYS A 134 -1.87 -7.71 6.58
C LYS A 134 -0.64 -8.60 6.45
N LEU A 135 0.55 -8.08 6.79
CA LEU A 135 1.76 -8.89 6.80
C LEU A 135 1.80 -9.79 8.04
N LYS A 136 2.14 -11.06 7.86
CA LYS A 136 2.21 -12.08 8.92
C LYS A 136 3.39 -11.84 9.86
N THR A 137 4.59 -11.62 9.31
CA THR A 137 5.84 -11.57 10.09
C THR A 137 6.67 -10.30 9.89
N LEU A 138 7.65 -10.11 10.78
CA LEU A 138 8.78 -9.21 10.58
C LEU A 138 9.69 -9.72 9.45
N SER A 139 10.70 -8.92 9.11
CA SER A 139 11.67 -9.23 8.05
C SER A 139 12.54 -10.46 8.37
N ASP A 140 12.48 -10.99 9.59
CA ASP A 140 13.12 -12.26 9.99
C ASP A 140 12.33 -13.50 9.53
N GLY A 141 11.14 -13.32 8.96
CA GLY A 141 10.29 -14.40 8.45
C GLY A 141 9.65 -15.27 9.53
N THR A 142 9.82 -14.94 10.82
CA THR A 142 9.40 -15.83 11.93
C THR A 142 8.65 -15.09 13.03
N THR A 143 9.02 -13.86 13.37
CA THR A 143 8.37 -13.09 14.43
C THR A 143 7.08 -12.46 13.90
N GLU A 144 5.95 -12.61 14.61
CA GLU A 144 4.69 -11.96 14.23
C GLU A 144 4.84 -10.42 14.18
N ARG A 145 4.25 -9.79 13.16
CA ARG A 145 4.27 -8.33 13.06
C ARG A 145 3.09 -7.72 13.82
N ALA A 146 3.41 -7.00 14.88
CA ALA A 146 2.43 -6.24 15.67
C ALA A 146 1.63 -5.24 14.80
N ASP A 147 0.35 -5.08 15.12
CA ASP A 147 -0.62 -4.30 14.34
C ASP A 147 -0.24 -2.80 14.24
N ASP A 148 0.36 -2.22 15.29
CA ASP A 148 0.83 -0.82 15.35
C ASP A 148 2.00 -0.51 14.39
N LYS A 149 2.59 -1.55 13.78
CA LYS A 149 3.72 -1.47 12.84
C LYS A 149 3.44 -2.21 11.52
N ASN A 150 2.17 -2.52 11.26
CA ASN A 150 1.75 -3.32 10.11
C ASN A 150 1.17 -2.47 8.98
N ILE A 151 0.99 -3.08 7.82
CA ILE A 151 0.28 -2.53 6.68
C ILE A 151 -1.04 -3.28 6.56
N PHE A 152 -2.13 -2.54 6.33
CA PHE A 152 -3.47 -3.11 6.22
C PHE A 152 -4.14 -2.67 4.93
N VAL A 153 -4.76 -3.63 4.24
CA VAL A 153 -5.65 -3.39 3.10
C VAL A 153 -7.01 -3.97 3.40
N ARG A 154 -8.05 -3.13 3.49
CA ARG A 154 -9.43 -3.58 3.65
C ARG A 154 -10.06 -3.98 2.32
N ASP A 155 -11.11 -4.81 2.36
CA ASP A 155 -11.89 -5.21 1.19
C ASP A 155 -12.49 -4.03 0.40
N ASN A 156 -12.76 -2.91 1.07
CA ASN A 156 -13.27 -1.68 0.46
C ASN A 156 -12.16 -0.78 -0.11
N GLY A 157 -10.92 -1.26 -0.15
CA GLY A 157 -9.75 -0.57 -0.71
C GLY A 157 -9.07 0.42 0.24
N TYR A 158 -9.49 0.51 1.50
CA TYR A 158 -8.84 1.41 2.46
C TYR A 158 -7.46 0.86 2.83
N PHE A 159 -6.46 1.75 2.85
CA PHE A 159 -5.08 1.43 3.12
C PHE A 159 -4.63 2.09 4.43
N GLY A 160 -3.95 1.33 5.29
CA GLY A 160 -3.39 1.86 6.53
C GLY A 160 -1.99 1.37 6.82
N ILE A 161 -1.19 2.21 7.49
CA ILE A 161 0.12 1.86 8.03
C ILE A 161 0.11 2.19 9.53
N GLY A 162 0.49 1.21 10.34
CA GLY A 162 0.49 1.25 11.80
C GLY A 162 -0.91 1.30 12.43
N THR A 163 -1.96 1.10 11.63
CA THR A 163 -3.35 1.10 12.09
C THR A 163 -4.29 0.48 11.07
N LYS A 164 -5.34 -0.19 11.54
CA LYS A 164 -6.44 -0.65 10.70
C LYS A 164 -7.20 0.60 10.19
N PRO A 165 -7.24 0.87 8.88
CA PRO A 165 -7.71 2.16 8.38
C PRO A 165 -9.22 2.33 8.59
N ASN A 166 -9.65 3.51 9.04
CA ASN A 166 -11.06 3.90 9.15
C ASN A 166 -11.47 4.94 8.09
N THR A 167 -10.49 5.39 7.29
CA THR A 167 -10.60 6.26 6.12
C THR A 167 -9.78 5.66 4.99
N PHE A 168 -9.86 6.22 3.78
CA PHE A 168 -9.22 5.65 2.58
C PHE A 168 -7.70 5.48 2.72
N PHE A 169 -7.01 6.44 3.34
CA PHE A 169 -5.58 6.38 3.64
C PHE A 169 -5.35 6.83 5.10
N HIS A 170 -4.87 5.94 5.95
CA HIS A 170 -4.67 6.20 7.39
C HIS A 170 -3.26 5.82 7.84
N LEU A 171 -2.44 6.82 8.16
CA LEU A 171 -1.13 6.62 8.78
C LEU A 171 -1.25 6.90 10.28
N SER A 172 -0.78 5.98 11.10
CA SER A 172 -0.71 6.15 12.55
C SER A 172 0.57 5.53 13.06
N THR A 173 1.23 6.20 13.98
CA THR A 173 2.49 5.77 14.57
C THR A 173 2.52 6.18 16.03
N GLU A 174 3.00 5.29 16.88
CA GLU A 174 3.38 5.64 18.24
C GLU A 174 4.88 5.95 18.23
N SER A 175 5.23 7.23 18.44
CA SER A 175 6.59 7.72 18.24
C SER A 175 7.60 6.95 19.08
N ILE A 176 8.59 6.35 18.41
CA ILE A 176 9.85 5.89 19.01
C ILE A 176 11.03 6.53 18.25
N ASN A 177 11.23 7.82 18.50
CA ASN A 177 12.50 8.55 18.33
C ASN A 177 13.08 8.82 16.92
N TYR A 178 12.39 8.62 15.79
CA TYR A 178 12.93 9.06 14.48
C TYR A 178 11.88 9.50 13.45
N GLY A 179 11.92 10.77 13.05
CA GLY A 179 11.56 11.24 11.70
C GLY A 179 10.13 11.75 11.43
N ASN A 180 10.00 12.49 10.31
CA ASN A 180 8.77 13.03 9.74
C ASN A 180 7.87 11.89 9.19
N ASP A 181 6.55 11.99 9.38
CA ASP A 181 5.59 10.94 8.95
C ASP A 181 5.45 10.80 7.44
N ILE A 182 5.63 11.89 6.69
CA ILE A 182 5.60 11.91 5.22
C ILE A 182 6.73 12.82 4.73
N VAL A 183 7.54 12.30 3.81
CA VAL A 183 8.64 13.05 3.16
C VAL A 183 8.41 13.03 1.65
N PHE A 184 8.61 14.17 1.00
CA PHE A 184 8.61 14.33 -0.45
C PHE A 184 9.95 14.90 -0.89
N ASP A 185 10.81 14.06 -1.46
CA ASP A 185 12.11 14.48 -2.00
C ASP A 185 12.05 14.57 -3.53
N TYR A 186 12.57 15.67 -4.08
CA TYR A 186 12.65 15.91 -5.52
C TYR A 186 13.98 16.56 -5.86
N TYR A 187 14.80 15.83 -6.63
CA TYR A 187 16.09 16.29 -7.12
C TYR A 187 15.95 16.62 -8.59
N ASN A 188 16.20 17.88 -8.96
CA ASN A 188 16.11 18.31 -10.35
C ASN A 188 17.39 19.03 -10.78
N ALA A 189 17.88 18.67 -11.96
CA ALA A 189 19.02 19.31 -12.61
C ALA A 189 18.61 20.50 -13.49
N GLU A 190 17.33 20.63 -13.83
CA GLU A 190 16.77 21.72 -14.65
C GLU A 190 16.06 22.75 -13.75
N PRO A 191 16.32 24.06 -13.91
CA PRO A 191 15.89 25.08 -12.94
C PRO A 191 14.38 25.38 -12.91
N ASN A 192 13.58 24.89 -13.86
CA ASN A 192 12.22 25.37 -14.09
C ASN A 192 11.11 24.32 -13.94
N ASP A 193 11.41 23.09 -13.52
CA ASP A 193 10.39 22.06 -13.27
C ASP A 193 10.19 21.86 -11.75
N PRO A 194 9.01 22.20 -11.19
CA PRO A 194 8.76 22.11 -9.76
C PRO A 194 8.23 20.74 -9.33
N LEU A 195 8.57 20.32 -8.11
CA LEU A 195 7.79 19.30 -7.40
C LEU A 195 6.34 19.78 -7.25
N THR A 196 5.37 18.94 -7.60
CA THR A 196 3.94 19.28 -7.53
C THR A 196 3.17 18.32 -6.63
N PHE A 197 2.16 18.85 -5.93
CA PHE A 197 1.15 18.09 -5.20
C PHE A 197 -0.22 18.41 -5.80
N PHE A 198 -0.75 17.49 -6.61
CA PHE A 198 -2.02 17.67 -7.29
C PHE A 198 -3.20 17.16 -6.46
N ILE A 199 -4.23 17.99 -6.37
CA ILE A 199 -5.50 17.67 -5.73
C ILE A 199 -6.61 18.06 -6.68
N SER A 200 -7.42 17.09 -7.06
CA SER A 200 -8.53 17.29 -7.99
C SER A 200 -9.83 16.86 -7.35
N ARG A 201 -10.81 17.76 -7.39
CA ARG A 201 -12.19 17.46 -7.01
C ARG A 201 -13.02 17.32 -8.28
N PHE A 202 -13.88 16.31 -8.28
CA PHE A 202 -14.92 16.10 -9.26
C PHE A 202 -16.23 15.88 -8.51
N ASN A 203 -17.35 16.30 -9.11
CA ASN A 203 -18.66 15.89 -8.63
C ASN A 203 -19.11 14.63 -9.37
N GLY A 204 -20.14 13.95 -8.86
CA GLY A 204 -20.67 12.74 -9.50
C GLY A 204 -19.77 11.49 -9.34
N PRO A 205 -20.16 10.37 -9.97
CA PRO A 205 -19.45 9.10 -9.83
C PRO A 205 -18.16 9.07 -10.68
N LYS A 206 -17.16 8.28 -10.24
CA LYS A 206 -15.84 8.18 -10.89
C LYS A 206 -15.90 7.81 -12.38
N ASN A 207 -16.89 7.03 -12.82
CA ASN A 207 -17.06 6.60 -14.20
C ASN A 207 -17.86 7.59 -15.08
N SER A 208 -18.38 8.67 -14.49
CA SER A 208 -19.09 9.74 -15.17
C SER A 208 -19.01 11.02 -14.33
N PRO A 209 -17.82 11.64 -14.22
CA PRO A 209 -17.64 12.82 -13.38
C PRO A 209 -18.40 14.03 -13.96
N ASN A 210 -18.90 14.85 -13.05
CA ASN A 210 -19.54 16.13 -13.33
C ASN A 210 -18.62 17.28 -12.91
N ASP A 211 -18.87 18.45 -13.48
CA ASP A 211 -18.20 19.69 -13.11
C ASP A 211 -18.45 20.05 -11.63
N ILE A 212 -17.44 20.68 -11.03
CA ILE A 212 -17.57 21.33 -9.73
C ILE A 212 -18.52 22.53 -9.81
N SER A 213 -19.23 22.82 -8.72
CA SER A 213 -20.25 23.86 -8.63
C SER A 213 -19.85 24.95 -7.65
N LYS A 214 -20.37 26.17 -7.84
CA LYS A 214 -20.14 27.29 -6.92
C LYS A 214 -20.36 26.86 -5.47
N GLY A 215 -19.38 27.13 -4.63
CA GLY A 215 -19.39 26.80 -3.22
C GLY A 215 -18.83 25.42 -2.86
N ASP A 216 -18.37 24.63 -3.83
CA ASP A 216 -17.67 23.37 -3.55
C ASP A 216 -16.34 23.62 -2.82
N TYR A 217 -16.08 22.88 -1.75
CA TYR A 217 -14.76 22.82 -1.13
C TYR A 217 -13.82 22.01 -2.02
N LEU A 218 -12.74 22.62 -2.49
CA LEU A 218 -11.76 21.95 -3.35
C LEU A 218 -10.78 21.11 -2.52
N PHE A 219 -10.22 21.73 -1.50
CA PHE A 219 -9.25 21.12 -0.61
C PHE A 219 -9.27 21.83 0.74
N ASN A 220 -9.09 21.06 1.81
CA ASN A 220 -8.87 21.60 3.14
C ASN A 220 -7.80 20.79 3.86
N ILE A 221 -6.91 21.49 4.56
CA ILE A 221 -6.07 20.92 5.62
C ILE A 221 -6.68 21.36 6.94
N TYR A 222 -7.04 20.38 7.76
CA TYR A 222 -7.53 20.62 9.10
C TYR A 222 -6.51 20.13 10.12
N THR A 223 -6.16 21.00 11.07
CA THR A 223 -5.47 20.55 12.27
C THR A 223 -6.52 20.17 13.31
N ARG A 224 -6.30 19.04 13.98
CA ARG A 224 -7.21 18.52 15.00
C ARG A 224 -6.43 18.07 16.22
N GLY A 225 -7.08 18.13 17.37
CA GLY A 225 -6.54 17.60 18.64
C GLY A 225 -7.66 17.23 19.59
N LEU A 226 -7.34 16.48 20.65
CA LEU A 226 -8.29 16.22 21.73
C LEU A 226 -8.47 17.49 22.56
N VAL A 227 -9.71 18.00 22.61
CA VAL A 227 -10.13 19.09 23.50
C VAL A 227 -11.32 18.57 24.28
N ASN A 228 -11.23 18.57 25.61
CA ASN A 228 -12.25 17.99 26.50
C ASN A 228 -12.67 16.56 26.09
N ASN A 229 -11.70 15.73 25.71
CA ASN A 229 -11.89 14.34 25.24
C ASN A 229 -12.60 14.18 23.89
N PHE A 230 -12.76 15.25 23.10
CA PHE A 230 -13.31 15.18 21.75
C PHE A 230 -12.26 15.59 20.71
N MET A 231 -12.16 14.82 19.63
CA MET A 231 -11.31 15.18 18.48
C MET A 231 -11.88 16.40 17.76
N THR A 232 -11.32 17.57 18.07
CA THR A 232 -11.84 18.88 17.68
C THR A 232 -10.96 19.49 16.59
N ARG A 233 -11.58 20.16 15.60
CA ARG A 233 -10.86 20.97 14.61
C ARG A 233 -10.41 22.28 15.24
N LEU A 234 -9.13 22.61 15.09
CA LEU A 234 -8.51 23.80 15.69
C LEU A 234 -8.21 24.87 14.64
N SER A 235 -7.63 24.47 13.51
CA SER A 235 -7.30 25.40 12.43
C SER A 235 -7.65 24.78 11.08
N THR A 236 -7.78 25.65 10.08
CA THR A 236 -8.07 25.29 8.69
C THR A 236 -7.19 26.08 7.74
N LEU A 237 -6.69 25.42 6.71
CA LEU A 237 -6.29 26.01 5.44
C LEU A 237 -7.25 25.47 4.38
N GLY A 238 -7.95 26.33 3.65
CA GLY A 238 -9.03 25.89 2.78
C GLY A 238 -9.11 26.63 1.45
N MET A 239 -9.67 25.94 0.46
CA MET A 239 -9.92 26.45 -0.88
C MET A 239 -11.35 26.12 -1.30
N ARG A 240 -12.04 27.08 -1.92
CA ARG A 240 -13.44 26.94 -2.32
C ARG A 240 -13.63 27.43 -3.74
N TYR A 241 -14.34 26.66 -4.56
CA TYR A 241 -14.68 27.08 -5.92
C TYR A 241 -15.79 28.13 -5.89
N GLN A 242 -15.62 29.22 -6.63
CA GLN A 242 -16.61 30.30 -6.74
C GLN A 242 -17.11 30.53 -8.16
N GLY A 243 -16.55 29.79 -9.12
CA GLY A 243 -16.98 29.88 -10.50
C GLY A 243 -18.32 29.22 -10.78
N ASP A 244 -18.67 29.20 -12.05
CA ASP A 244 -19.94 28.76 -12.63
C ASP A 244 -19.80 27.51 -13.51
N GLY A 245 -18.67 26.81 -13.41
CA GLY A 245 -18.29 25.69 -14.28
C GLY A 245 -17.47 26.11 -15.50
N THR A 246 -17.40 27.42 -15.82
CA THR A 246 -16.61 27.94 -16.96
C THR A 246 -15.46 28.85 -16.52
N SER A 247 -15.66 29.55 -15.41
CA SER A 247 -14.66 30.42 -14.81
C SER A 247 -13.75 29.69 -13.82
N LYS A 248 -12.53 30.20 -13.63
CA LYS A 248 -11.52 29.63 -12.72
C LYS A 248 -11.51 30.30 -11.35
N LEU A 249 -12.66 30.88 -10.96
CA LEU A 249 -12.78 31.65 -9.73
C LEU A 249 -12.75 30.73 -8.51
N SER A 250 -11.91 31.07 -7.54
CA SER A 250 -11.81 30.36 -6.27
C SER A 250 -11.39 31.28 -5.15
N ASP A 251 -11.87 30.98 -3.96
CA ASP A 251 -11.41 31.59 -2.73
C ASP A 251 -10.35 30.72 -2.07
N PHE A 252 -9.50 31.38 -1.29
CA PHE A 252 -8.58 30.76 -0.36
C PHE A 252 -8.77 31.37 1.03
N TYR A 253 -8.79 30.53 2.07
CA TYR A 253 -9.05 31.00 3.42
C TYR A 253 -8.24 30.26 4.47
N ILE A 254 -7.96 30.96 5.57
CA ILE A 254 -7.30 30.44 6.77
C ILE A 254 -8.23 30.69 7.95
N GLY A 255 -8.35 29.70 8.84
CA GLY A 255 -9.09 29.82 10.09
C GLY A 255 -8.31 29.25 11.26
N VAL A 256 -8.43 29.87 12.43
CA VAL A 256 -7.82 29.45 13.69
C VAL A 256 -8.87 29.42 14.80
N SER A 257 -8.54 28.77 15.92
CA SER A 257 -9.42 28.69 17.10
C SER A 257 -10.83 28.17 16.81
N GLY A 258 -10.98 27.28 15.82
CA GLY A 258 -12.26 26.69 15.40
C GLY A 258 -13.05 27.51 14.38
N GLU A 259 -12.67 28.77 14.18
CA GLU A 259 -13.30 29.67 13.21
C GLU A 259 -12.88 29.37 11.77
N ILE A 260 -13.64 29.93 10.84
CA ILE A 260 -13.33 29.92 9.41
C ILE A 260 -13.25 31.37 8.94
N ASN A 261 -12.26 31.66 8.07
CA ASN A 261 -12.08 32.95 7.40
C ASN A 261 -11.50 34.10 8.26
N ASP A 262 -10.57 33.81 9.18
CA ASP A 262 -9.79 34.86 9.84
C ASP A 262 -8.99 35.68 8.81
N ILE A 263 -8.42 34.99 7.81
CA ILE A 263 -7.85 35.61 6.60
C ILE A 263 -8.56 35.00 5.40
N TYR A 264 -9.07 35.85 4.52
CA TYR A 264 -9.83 35.46 3.35
C TYR A 264 -9.27 36.13 2.10
N ILE A 265 -8.91 35.34 1.10
CA ILE A 265 -8.59 35.83 -0.25
C ILE A 265 -9.76 35.47 -1.13
N LYS A 266 -10.47 36.50 -1.58
CA LYS A 266 -11.67 36.38 -2.39
C LYS A 266 -11.31 36.16 -3.86
N GLU A 267 -12.23 35.59 -4.64
CA GLU A 267 -12.04 35.25 -6.05
C GLU A 267 -11.72 36.46 -6.95
N ASP A 268 -12.00 37.68 -6.48
CA ASP A 268 -11.70 38.96 -7.13
C ASP A 268 -10.36 39.59 -6.70
N HIS A 269 -9.50 38.79 -6.05
CA HIS A 269 -8.16 39.15 -5.57
C HIS A 269 -8.13 40.18 -4.41
N ARG A 270 -9.22 40.31 -3.65
CA ARG A 270 -9.23 41.09 -2.40
C ARG A 270 -8.90 40.24 -1.19
N VAL A 271 -8.19 40.81 -0.23
CA VAL A 271 -7.85 40.18 1.05
C VAL A 271 -8.67 40.81 2.16
N GLY A 272 -9.44 40.00 2.88
CA GLY A 272 -10.11 40.36 4.12
C GLY A 272 -9.38 39.77 5.33
N ILE A 273 -9.23 40.55 6.39
CA ILE A 273 -8.80 40.08 7.72
C ILE A 273 -9.94 40.36 8.69
N GLY A 274 -10.54 39.31 9.26
CA GLY A 274 -11.76 39.41 10.07
C GLY A 274 -13.04 39.67 9.26
N THR A 275 -12.96 39.75 7.93
CA THR A 275 -14.11 39.95 7.02
C THR A 275 -14.00 39.08 5.78
N VAL A 276 -15.13 38.60 5.27
CA VAL A 276 -15.23 37.83 4.01
C VAL A 276 -15.79 38.65 2.84
N THR A 277 -16.17 39.90 3.10
CA THR A 277 -16.69 40.83 2.08
C THR A 277 -15.81 42.08 2.02
N PRO A 278 -14.51 41.95 1.70
CA PRO A 278 -13.63 43.10 1.61
C PRO A 278 -14.13 44.06 0.52
N THR A 279 -14.24 45.35 0.87
CA THR A 279 -14.65 46.40 -0.07
C THR A 279 -13.45 47.01 -0.81
N GLU A 280 -12.25 46.88 -0.23
CA GLU A 280 -10.98 47.32 -0.80
C GLU A 280 -10.02 46.13 -1.02
N LYS A 281 -8.89 46.37 -1.70
CA LYS A 281 -7.90 45.30 -1.97
C LYS A 281 -7.39 44.61 -0.69
N LEU A 282 -7.24 45.38 0.38
CA LEU A 282 -7.02 44.90 1.73
C LEU A 282 -8.06 45.56 2.62
N ASP A 283 -8.88 44.75 3.28
CA ASP A 283 -9.91 45.20 4.22
C ASP A 283 -9.72 44.49 5.56
N VAL A 284 -9.69 45.26 6.65
CA VAL A 284 -9.42 44.75 8.00
C VAL A 284 -10.57 45.17 8.89
N ASP A 285 -11.35 44.18 9.35
CA ASP A 285 -12.37 44.39 10.38
C ASP A 285 -11.68 44.43 11.75
N GLY A 286 -11.14 45.60 12.08
CA GLY A 286 -10.41 45.83 13.31
C GLY A 286 -9.25 46.82 13.16
N ASN A 287 -8.33 46.78 14.12
CA ASN A 287 -7.20 47.69 14.15
C ASN A 287 -6.00 47.16 13.36
N VAL A 288 -5.31 48.05 12.63
CA VAL A 288 -4.02 47.77 12.00
C VAL A 288 -2.90 48.40 12.81
N ARG A 289 -1.89 47.59 13.19
CA ARG A 289 -0.68 48.09 13.84
C ARG A 289 0.47 48.18 12.84
N VAL A 290 0.91 49.40 12.54
CA VAL A 290 2.11 49.67 11.74
C VAL A 290 3.31 49.84 12.67
N ARG A 291 4.41 49.12 12.40
CA ARG A 291 5.69 49.23 13.14
C ARG A 291 6.80 49.66 12.17
N GLY A 292 7.69 50.56 12.58
CA GLY A 292 8.89 50.92 11.83
C GLY A 292 10.18 50.59 12.57
N GLU A 293 11.32 50.64 11.85
CA GLU A 293 12.67 50.44 12.40
C GLU A 293 13.20 51.69 13.12
N SER A 294 14.07 51.52 14.12
CA SER A 294 14.65 52.62 14.92
C SER A 294 15.79 53.37 14.19
N SER A 295 15.61 53.76 12.93
CA SER A 295 16.69 54.39 12.15
C SER A 295 16.54 55.90 12.03
N ASP A 296 17.67 56.61 12.13
CA ASP A 296 17.84 58.04 11.83
C ASP A 296 17.51 58.41 10.34
N LEU A 297 17.03 57.45 9.55
CA LEU A 297 16.75 57.60 8.11
C LEU A 297 15.34 58.12 7.81
N ILE A 298 14.42 58.10 8.78
CA ILE A 298 13.06 58.64 8.65
C ILE A 298 13.06 60.06 9.23
N GLY A 299 13.46 61.03 8.42
CA GLY A 299 13.35 62.46 8.73
C GLY A 299 12.47 63.14 7.68
N TYR A 300 11.80 64.21 8.08
CA TYR A 300 10.99 65.04 7.17
C TYR A 300 11.79 65.40 5.91
N HIS A 301 11.25 65.11 4.72
CA HIS A 301 11.87 65.27 3.38
C HIS A 301 13.13 64.43 3.09
N LYS A 302 13.43 63.39 3.88
CA LYS A 302 14.46 62.41 3.50
C LYS A 302 13.97 61.50 2.38
N SER A 303 14.86 61.17 1.44
CA SER A 303 14.55 60.26 0.34
C SER A 303 14.00 58.94 0.84
N CYS A 304 12.88 58.52 0.26
CA CYS A 304 12.25 57.24 0.50
C CYS A 304 12.02 56.56 -0.85
N LYS A 305 12.27 55.25 -0.94
CA LYS A 305 12.28 54.53 -2.23
C LYS A 305 10.91 54.01 -2.64
N ASN A 306 10.03 53.74 -1.67
CA ASN A 306 8.76 53.03 -1.89
C ASN A 306 7.58 53.99 -1.64
N VAL A 307 7.28 54.85 -2.61
CA VAL A 307 6.17 55.83 -2.54
C VAL A 307 4.85 55.13 -2.17
N GLY A 308 4.09 55.72 -1.25
CA GLY A 308 2.84 55.18 -0.70
C GLY A 308 3.02 54.34 0.58
N THR A 309 4.25 54.06 0.99
CA THR A 309 4.51 53.34 2.26
C THR A 309 4.13 54.19 3.47
N ILE A 310 3.41 53.62 4.43
CA ILE A 310 3.17 54.19 5.76
C ILE A 310 4.10 53.50 6.75
N THR A 311 4.76 54.26 7.61
CA THR A 311 5.62 53.74 8.68
C THR A 311 5.37 54.47 9.99
N TYR A 312 5.74 53.84 11.11
CA TYR A 312 5.74 54.47 12.43
C TYR A 312 7.20 54.67 12.88
N ASN A 313 7.61 55.90 13.10
CA ASN A 313 8.93 56.23 13.65
C ASN A 313 8.88 56.21 15.18
N GLN A 314 9.63 55.28 15.78
CA GLN A 314 9.65 55.11 17.24
C GLN A 314 10.42 56.21 17.97
N LYS A 315 11.28 56.96 17.28
CA LYS A 315 12.13 58.00 17.90
C LYS A 315 11.32 59.24 18.28
N ASP A 316 10.40 59.63 17.41
CA ASP A 316 9.57 60.82 17.56
C ASP A 316 8.08 60.51 17.72
N ASN A 317 7.70 59.22 17.73
CA ASN A 317 6.34 58.71 17.90
C ASN A 317 5.34 59.17 16.83
N ASN A 318 5.81 59.36 15.60
CA ASN A 318 4.97 59.83 14.49
C ASN A 318 4.83 58.80 13.37
N PHE A 319 3.71 58.88 12.67
CA PHE A 319 3.48 58.22 11.40
C PHE A 319 4.04 59.05 10.25
N TYR A 320 4.70 58.38 9.31
CA TYR A 320 5.22 59.00 8.09
C TYR A 320 4.73 58.25 6.85
N GLY A 321 4.41 59.01 5.81
CA GLY A 321 4.08 58.52 4.48
C GLY A 321 5.22 58.82 3.52
N CYS A 322 5.63 57.83 2.73
CA CYS A 322 6.62 58.03 1.68
C CYS A 322 5.96 58.68 0.46
N THR A 323 6.46 59.85 0.05
CA THR A 323 6.02 60.58 -1.14
C THR A 323 7.13 60.62 -2.19
N SER A 324 6.84 61.16 -3.38
CA SER A 324 7.87 61.43 -4.39
C SER A 324 8.94 62.44 -3.94
N ARG A 325 8.67 63.19 -2.85
CA ARG A 325 9.58 64.19 -2.26
C ARG A 325 10.33 63.68 -1.03
N GLY A 326 10.03 62.46 -0.58
CA GLY A 326 10.57 61.88 0.64
C GLY A 326 9.51 61.59 1.71
N TRP A 327 9.95 61.33 2.93
CA TRP A 327 9.06 61.08 4.07
C TRP A 327 8.33 62.34 4.51
N GLU A 328 7.01 62.28 4.58
CA GLU A 328 6.14 63.33 5.12
C GLU A 328 5.40 62.81 6.35
N GLN A 329 5.31 63.62 7.40
CA GLN A 329 4.58 63.27 8.61
C GLN A 329 3.07 63.27 8.34
N LEU A 330 2.36 62.23 8.78
CA LEU A 330 0.93 62.04 8.52
C LEU A 330 0.04 62.41 9.71
N ASN A 331 0.54 62.24 10.92
CA ASN A 331 -0.17 62.64 12.13
C ASN A 331 0.30 64.02 12.57
N VAL A 332 -0.64 64.85 13.03
CA VAL A 332 -0.33 66.11 13.70
C VAL A 332 -0.36 65.86 15.19
N ASN A 333 0.63 66.38 15.92
CA ASN A 333 0.65 66.33 17.39
C ASN A 333 -0.46 67.18 18.01
#